data_AF-A0A3B8WP11-F1
#
_entry.id   AF-A0A3B8WP11-F1
#
_cell.length_a   1.000
_cell.length_b   1.000
_cell.length_c   1.000
_cell.angle_alpha   90.00
_cell.angle_beta   90.00
_cell.angle_gamma   90.00
#
_symmetry.space_group_name_H-M   'P 1'
#
loop_
_entity.id
_entity.type
_entity.pdbx_description
1 polymer ?
#
loop_
_entity_poly.entity_id
_entity_poly.type
_entity_poly.pdbx_seq_one_letter_code
_entity_poly.pdbx_strand_id
1 'polypeptide(L)'
;EDARRLAESAGKDPDRWMDVKEFLPLLAQKEWYTKTRFGYARGHEPVVYVQNIRRYYDVLVRITEPDAPSASGLEDQLAWLGDNEAGSDAPASESQPDLRADLPPELRLIPPTL
;
A
#
# COMPACT_ATOMS: atom_id res chain seq x y z
N GLU A 1 8.37 -11.80 2.86
CA GLU A 1 9.71 -12.21 3.31
C GLU A 1 10.69 -12.40 2.15
N ASP A 2 10.43 -13.29 1.18
CA ASP A 2 11.39 -13.50 0.07
C ASP A 2 11.67 -12.23 -0.75
N ALA A 3 10.67 -11.42 -1.06
CA ALA A 3 10.88 -10.13 -1.73
C ALA A 3 11.71 -9.13 -0.89
N ARG A 4 11.58 -9.15 0.44
CA ARG A 4 12.38 -8.30 1.35
C ARG A 4 13.85 -8.71 1.33
N ARG A 5 14.13 -10.01 1.32
CA ARG A 5 15.49 -10.54 1.19
C ARG A 5 16.11 -10.24 -0.17
N LEU A 6 15.30 -10.29 -1.24
CA LEU A 6 15.76 -9.86 -2.55
C LEU A 6 16.11 -8.37 -2.55
N ALA A 7 15.28 -7.52 -1.93
CA ALA A 7 15.57 -6.10 -1.76
C ALA A 7 16.87 -5.86 -0.98
N GLU A 8 17.01 -6.49 0.19
CA GLU A 8 18.21 -6.40 1.03
C GLU A 8 19.47 -6.86 0.26
N SER A 9 19.39 -7.97 -0.48
CA SER A 9 20.50 -8.48 -1.30
C SER A 9 20.91 -7.54 -2.43
N ALA A 10 19.99 -6.68 -2.87
CA ALA A 10 20.22 -5.66 -3.88
C ALA A 10 20.64 -4.30 -3.27
N GLY A 11 20.89 -4.25 -1.95
CA GLY A 11 21.25 -3.03 -1.23
C GLY A 11 20.11 -2.01 -1.09
N LYS A 12 18.86 -2.48 -1.21
CA LYS A 12 17.65 -1.69 -1.01
C LYS A 12 17.11 -1.87 0.40
N ASP A 13 16.24 -0.97 0.83
CA ASP A 13 15.63 -1.03 2.15
C ASP A 13 14.50 -2.08 2.19
N PRO A 14 14.62 -3.16 2.99
CA PRO A 14 13.60 -4.19 3.09
C PRO A 14 12.35 -3.77 3.88
N ASP A 15 12.38 -2.63 4.58
CA ASP A 15 11.27 -2.09 5.36
C ASP A 15 10.51 -0.99 4.60
N ARG A 16 11.13 -0.43 3.56
CA ARG A 16 10.48 0.53 2.68
C ARG A 16 9.66 -0.16 1.58
N TRP A 17 8.34 0.05 1.60
CA TRP A 17 7.43 -0.51 0.58
C TRP A 17 7.85 -0.19 -0.86
N MET A 18 8.29 1.05 -1.13
CA MET A 18 8.69 1.47 -2.48
C MET A 18 9.85 0.67 -3.04
N ASP A 19 10.74 0.20 -2.17
CA ASP A 19 11.86 -0.64 -2.54
C ASP A 19 11.40 -2.10 -2.69
N VAL A 20 10.69 -2.64 -1.71
CA VAL A 20 10.20 -4.03 -1.72
C VAL A 20 9.27 -4.32 -2.89
N LYS A 21 8.43 -3.36 -3.31
CA LYS A 21 7.47 -3.56 -4.40
C LYS A 21 8.16 -3.87 -5.74
N GLU A 22 9.39 -3.39 -5.95
CA GLU A 22 10.16 -3.63 -7.17
C GLU A 22 10.55 -5.12 -7.30
N PHE A 23 10.71 -5.82 -6.17
CA PHE A 23 11.16 -7.21 -6.13
C PHE A 23 10.00 -8.22 -6.11
N LEU A 24 8.79 -7.81 -5.73
CA LEU A 24 7.63 -8.71 -5.70
C LEU A 24 7.40 -9.41 -7.06
N PRO A 25 7.32 -8.71 -8.21
CA PRO A 25 7.11 -9.37 -9.50
C PRO A 25 8.19 -10.38 -9.89
N LEU A 26 9.41 -10.25 -9.37
CA LEU A 26 10.50 -11.19 -9.64
C LEU A 26 10.19 -12.59 -9.12
N LEU A 27 9.36 -12.72 -8.07
CA LEU A 27 8.96 -14.03 -7.53
C LEU A 27 8.09 -14.86 -8.50
N ALA A 28 7.60 -14.27 -9.59
CA ALA A 28 6.94 -15.01 -10.66
C ALA A 28 7.93 -15.60 -11.68
N GLN A 29 9.19 -15.15 -11.67
CA GLN A 29 10.21 -15.54 -12.64
C GLN A 29 11.05 -16.70 -12.11
N LYS A 30 11.21 -17.75 -12.93
CA LYS A 30 11.94 -18.99 -12.57
C LYS A 30 13.37 -18.75 -12.10
N GLU A 31 14.06 -17.79 -12.69
CA GLU A 31 15.43 -17.43 -12.32
C GLU A 31 15.55 -16.96 -10.86
N TRP A 32 14.49 -16.35 -10.33
CA TRP A 32 14.49 -15.73 -9.02
C TRP A 32 13.84 -16.64 -7.97
N TYR A 33 12.63 -17.13 -8.22
CA TYR A 33 11.88 -17.86 -7.21
C TYR A 33 12.56 -19.17 -6.80
N THR A 34 13.32 -19.79 -7.70
CA THR A 34 14.08 -21.03 -7.40
C THR A 34 15.16 -20.83 -6.34
N LYS A 35 15.61 -19.59 -6.14
CA LYS A 35 16.62 -19.21 -5.13
C LYS A 35 16.00 -18.75 -3.81
N THR A 36 14.67 -18.65 -3.75
CA THR A 36 13.93 -18.17 -2.57
C THR A 36 13.42 -19.32 -1.70
N ARG A 37 13.04 -19.04 -0.44
CA ARG A 37 12.64 -20.10 0.49
C ARG A 37 11.28 -20.70 0.14
N PHE A 38 10.33 -19.86 -0.27
CA PHE A 38 8.95 -20.28 -0.48
C PHE A 38 8.61 -20.53 -1.96
N GLY A 39 9.49 -20.11 -2.88
CA GLY A 39 9.35 -20.43 -4.30
C GLY A 39 8.42 -19.48 -5.04
N TYR A 40 7.76 -20.02 -6.07
CA TYR A 40 6.96 -19.24 -7.00
C TYR A 40 5.82 -18.49 -6.31
N ALA A 41 5.68 -17.21 -6.63
CA ALA A 41 4.54 -16.39 -6.22
C ALA A 41 4.09 -15.46 -7.36
N ARG A 42 2.79 -15.18 -7.44
CA ARG A 42 2.21 -14.21 -8.39
C ARG A 42 2.44 -12.77 -7.90
N GLY A 43 3.70 -12.36 -7.84
CA GLY A 43 4.08 -11.11 -7.18
C GLY A 43 3.60 -9.81 -7.83
N HIS A 44 3.04 -9.84 -9.04
CA HIS A 44 2.38 -8.67 -9.65
C HIS A 44 1.03 -8.36 -8.99
N GLU A 45 0.24 -9.37 -8.62
CA GLU A 45 -1.08 -9.23 -8.01
C GLU A 45 -1.05 -8.38 -6.72
N PRO A 46 -0.15 -8.62 -5.74
CA PRO A 46 -0.10 -7.80 -4.53
C PRO A 46 0.33 -6.36 -4.80
N VAL A 47 1.16 -6.10 -5.81
CA VAL A 47 1.54 -4.73 -6.18
C VAL A 47 0.32 -3.95 -6.68
N VAL A 48 -0.44 -4.55 -7.59
CA VAL A 48 -1.69 -3.97 -8.13
C VAL A 48 -2.72 -3.79 -7.01
N TYR A 49 -2.88 -4.80 -6.16
CA TYR A 49 -3.82 -4.76 -5.05
C TYR A 49 -3.56 -3.59 -4.08
N VAL A 50 -2.31 -3.42 -3.63
CA VAL A 50 -1.93 -2.31 -2.75
C VAL A 50 -2.09 -0.96 -3.45
N GLN A 51 -1.76 -0.87 -4.73
CA GLN A 51 -1.96 0.35 -5.51
C GLN A 51 -3.44 0.74 -5.61
N ASN A 52 -4.33 -0.24 -5.81
CA ASN A 52 -5.78 -0.02 -5.86
C ASN A 52 -6.32 0.47 -4.50
N ILE A 53 -5.86 -0.12 -3.38
CA ILE A 53 -6.23 0.33 -2.04
C ILE A 53 -5.83 1.79 -1.82
N ARG A 54 -4.58 2.15 -2.13
CA ARG A 54 -4.08 3.52 -1.96
C ARG A 54 -4.87 4.52 -2.81
N ARG A 55 -5.12 4.18 -4.08
CA ARG A 55 -5.93 5.01 -4.97
C ARG A 55 -7.34 5.23 -4.43
N TYR A 56 -7.97 4.19 -3.88
CA TYR A 56 -9.29 4.30 -3.28
C TYR A 56 -9.26 5.18 -2.03
N TYR A 57 -8.26 5.00 -1.17
CA TYR A 57 -8.05 5.83 0.00
C TYR A 57 -7.89 7.31 -0.36
N ASP A 58 -7.06 7.63 -1.36
CA ASP A 58 -6.86 9.03 -1.79
C ASP A 58 -8.15 9.68 -2.28
N VAL A 59 -9.05 8.89 -2.87
CA VAL A 59 -10.37 9.34 -3.33
C VAL A 59 -11.29 9.58 -2.14
N LEU A 60 -11.30 8.66 -1.16
CA LEU A 60 -12.08 8.84 0.06
C LEU A 60 -11.67 10.11 0.80
N VAL A 61 -10.37 10.30 1.05
CA VAL A 61 -9.83 11.47 1.76
C VAL A 61 -10.24 12.77 1.06
N ARG A 62 -10.12 12.82 -0.27
CA ARG A 62 -10.52 14.00 -1.05
C ARG A 62 -12.01 14.36 -0.93
N ILE A 63 -12.88 13.37 -0.73
CA ILE A 63 -14.32 13.58 -0.64
C ILE A 63 -14.74 13.90 0.80
N THR A 64 -14.10 13.29 1.79
CA THR A 64 -14.43 13.52 3.21
C THR A 64 -13.80 14.80 3.76
N GLU A 65 -12.65 15.21 3.23
CA GLU A 65 -11.88 16.36 3.71
C GLU A 65 -11.45 17.25 2.52
N PRO A 66 -12.37 17.99 1.88
CA PRO A 66 -12.08 18.76 0.66
C PRO A 66 -11.07 19.90 0.87
N ASP A 67 -10.94 20.40 2.10
CA ASP A 67 -9.97 21.43 2.49
C ASP A 67 -8.65 20.84 3.04
N ALA A 68 -8.54 19.50 3.14
CA ALA A 68 -7.27 18.89 3.50
C ALA A 68 -6.26 19.11 2.36
N PRO A 69 -4.99 19.48 2.68
CA PRO A 69 -3.96 19.60 1.66
C PRO A 69 -3.88 18.28 0.88
N SER A 70 -3.93 18.38 -0.45
CA SER A 70 -3.99 17.23 -1.35
C SER A 70 -3.02 16.13 -0.93
N ALA A 71 -3.53 14.90 -0.81
CA ALA A 71 -2.78 13.70 -0.41
C ALA A 71 -1.60 13.32 -1.34
N SER A 72 -1.20 14.18 -2.28
CA SER A 72 0.13 14.14 -2.91
C SER A 72 1.27 14.40 -1.91
N GLY A 73 0.98 14.98 -0.73
CA GLY A 73 1.94 15.04 0.39
C GLY A 73 2.01 13.74 1.21
N LEU A 74 1.10 12.79 1.00
CA LEU A 74 0.98 11.59 1.81
C LEU A 74 2.00 10.50 1.40
N GLU A 75 2.49 10.56 0.16
CA GLU A 75 3.58 9.69 -0.30
C GLU A 75 4.88 9.94 0.47
N ASP A 76 5.13 11.18 0.92
CA ASP A 76 6.21 11.52 1.85
C ASP A 76 5.87 11.19 3.31
N GLN A 77 4.61 11.32 3.75
CA GLN A 77 4.19 10.97 5.12
C GLN A 77 4.13 9.45 5.37
N LEU A 78 3.72 8.66 4.37
CA LEU A 78 3.74 7.19 4.41
C LEU A 78 5.15 6.62 4.24
N ALA A 79 6.09 7.40 3.69
CA ALA A 79 7.50 7.02 3.67
C ALA A 79 8.13 7.05 5.07
N TRP A 80 7.54 7.79 6.02
CA TRP A 80 8.01 7.93 7.41
C TRP A 80 7.39 6.90 8.38
N LEU A 81 6.38 6.13 7.96
CA LEU A 81 5.79 5.03 8.74
C LEU A 81 6.68 3.77 8.81
N GLY A 82 7.89 3.82 8.24
CA GLY A 82 8.89 2.75 8.29
C GLY A 82 9.81 2.80 9.52
N ASP A 83 9.87 3.93 10.23
CA ASP A 83 10.68 4.07 11.45
C ASP A 83 9.77 3.99 12.69
N ASN A 84 9.72 2.81 13.29
CA ASN A 84 8.88 2.47 14.44
C ASN A 84 9.43 3.08 15.74
N GLU A 85 8.63 3.83 16.50
CA GLU A 85 8.83 4.06 17.94
C GLU A 85 7.50 3.83 18.65
N ALA A 86 7.47 2.83 19.52
CA ALA A 86 6.36 2.56 20.43
C ALA A 86 6.18 3.74 21.39
N GLY A 87 5.09 4.49 21.24
CA GLY A 87 4.77 5.63 22.08
C GLY A 87 3.27 5.90 22.11
N SER A 88 2.67 5.66 23.26
CA SER A 88 1.27 5.88 23.63
C SER A 88 0.77 7.31 23.35
N ASP A 89 -0.28 7.43 22.54
CA ASP A 89 -1.58 8.03 22.93
C ASP A 89 -2.51 8.10 21.71
N ALA A 90 -3.49 7.19 21.65
CA ALA A 90 -4.60 7.31 20.70
C ALA A 90 -5.73 8.08 21.39
N PRO A 91 -6.17 9.26 20.87
CA PRO A 91 -7.37 9.88 21.38
C PRO A 91 -8.60 9.08 20.94
N ALA A 92 -9.59 9.08 21.83
CA ALA A 92 -10.78 8.25 21.79
C ALA A 92 -11.55 8.30 20.45
N SER A 93 -12.03 7.11 20.07
CA SER A 93 -12.91 6.85 18.94
C SER A 93 -14.20 7.68 19.00
N GLU A 94 -14.28 8.74 18.19
CA GLU A 94 -15.56 9.34 17.82
C GLU A 94 -16.24 8.49 16.74
N SER A 95 -17.54 8.30 16.91
CA SER A 95 -18.44 7.49 16.10
C SER A 95 -18.32 7.84 14.62
N GLN A 96 -17.65 7.00 13.82
CA GLN A 96 -17.65 7.16 12.38
C GLN A 96 -19.08 6.98 11.85
N PRO A 97 -19.65 7.95 11.13
CA PRO A 97 -20.93 7.78 10.47
C PRO A 97 -20.86 6.63 9.47
N ASP A 98 -21.98 5.99 9.17
CA ASP A 98 -22.07 4.84 8.25
C ASP A 98 -21.62 5.24 6.82
N LEU A 99 -20.31 5.18 6.59
CA LEU A 99 -19.60 5.54 5.34
C LEU A 99 -20.13 4.79 4.10
N ARG A 100 -20.93 3.73 4.29
CA ARG A 100 -21.53 2.96 3.20
C ARG A 100 -22.69 3.67 2.50
N ALA A 101 -23.40 4.56 3.18
CA ALA A 101 -24.63 5.16 2.64
C ALA A 101 -24.36 6.39 1.74
N ASP A 102 -23.26 7.10 1.98
CA ASP A 102 -23.01 8.45 1.41
C ASP A 102 -21.90 8.51 0.36
N LEU A 103 -21.42 7.37 -0.15
CA LEU A 103 -20.45 7.39 -1.25
C LEU A 103 -21.10 8.00 -2.51
N PRO A 104 -20.48 9.04 -3.11
CA PRO A 104 -20.97 9.65 -4.34
C PRO A 104 -21.24 8.60 -5.43
N PRO A 105 -22.30 8.73 -6.23
CA PRO A 105 -22.65 7.76 -7.28
C PRO A 105 -21.51 7.51 -8.29
N GLU A 106 -20.59 8.46 -8.45
CA GLU A 106 -19.33 8.37 -9.20
C GLU A 106 -18.47 7.17 -8.75
N LEU A 107 -18.49 6.82 -7.46
CA LEU A 107 -17.73 5.71 -6.86
C LEU A 107 -18.46 4.37 -6.91
N ARG A 108 -19.69 4.32 -7.39
CA ARG A 108 -20.36 3.06 -7.76
C ARG A 108 -19.83 2.52 -9.09
N LEU A 109 -19.17 3.37 -9.87
CA LEU A 109 -18.49 3.07 -11.13
C LEU A 109 -16.98 3.02 -10.88
N ILE A 110 -16.53 2.17 -9.96
CA ILE A 110 -15.11 1.81 -9.90
C ILE A 110 -14.80 1.15 -11.25
N PRO A 111 -13.85 1.67 -12.06
CA PRO A 111 -13.47 0.99 -13.29
C PRO A 111 -13.03 -0.44 -12.90
N PRO A 112 -13.51 -1.47 -13.60
CA PRO A 112 -13.16 -2.85 -13.27
C PRO A 112 -11.64 -2.96 -13.31
N THR A 113 -11.05 -3.18 -12.14
CA THR A 113 -9.64 -3.57 -12.05
C THR A 113 -9.61 -5.06 -12.38
N LEU A 114 -9.09 -5.38 -13.57
CA LEU A 114 -8.77 -6.74 -14.01
C LEU A 114 -7.85 -7.46 -13.01
#